data_AF-A0A248UQ62-F1
#
_entry.id   AF-A0A248UQ62-F1
#
_cell.length_a   1.000
_cell.length_b   1.000
_cell.length_c   1.000
_cell.angle_alpha   90.00
_cell.angle_beta   90.00
_cell.angle_gamma   90.00
#
_symmetry.space_group_name_H-M   'P 1'
#
loop_
_entity.id
_entity.type
_entity.pdbx_description
1 polymer ?
#
loop_
_entity_poly.entity_id
_entity_poly.type
_entity_poly.pdbx_seq_one_letter_code
_entity_poly.pdbx_strand_id
1 'polypeptide(L)'
;MRLKAIALCLMAGFCTSAFAQDSTHVLEQALKQIPQKTLSNVEAIQIAFLDTQAWRGLEKAGPSAEGMRRLVLAQPIRPLESIGYGLDTWSENAKISFDALSYFAAFGQAPSNVTYWGLQNVQASQSLIKALKGTDFTDVDGDVSGVIANGEANKLDFTKANAGNPWRGATGATSFVLPLDIVLVQASSSSDMKALAQPTPSVADSKIILAALNGLKDAVPAGNGQIVQAAIISPMFGLEGVDPAKILPSSTDDIETAKQNFKDNVEANRRGIPPYFAGFIADVQIDKAPALVISLSYADCSTAEQAVKGVVATWKETLAETVEGDVSGHTVQAGELCAGVVSVVAPKAETPANPILSNVMNRYLQRDFTLLQIGSSL
;
A
#
# COMPACT_ATOMS: atom_id res chain seq x y z
N MET A 1 -12.10 53.70 45.94
CA MET A 1 -13.08 52.83 45.25
C MET A 1 -13.12 53.21 43.77
N ARG A 2 -13.19 52.20 42.89
CA ARG A 2 -13.25 52.23 41.41
C ARG A 2 -11.91 52.05 40.69
N LEU A 3 -11.50 50.79 40.57
CA LEU A 3 -10.52 50.28 39.62
C LEU A 3 -10.85 48.80 39.36
N LYS A 4 -11.84 48.51 38.50
CA LYS A 4 -12.08 47.19 37.88
C LYS A 4 -12.95 47.34 36.63
N ALA A 5 -12.31 47.52 35.48
CA ALA A 5 -12.84 47.15 34.17
C ALA A 5 -11.71 47.41 33.17
N ILE A 6 -11.06 46.33 32.70
CA ILE A 6 -10.31 46.15 31.43
C ILE A 6 -9.49 44.87 31.67
N ALA A 7 -10.09 43.72 31.41
CA ALA A 7 -9.40 42.43 31.25
C ALA A 7 -10.42 41.38 30.78
N LEU A 8 -11.05 41.60 29.62
CA LEU A 8 -11.96 40.62 29.03
C LEU A 8 -12.16 40.89 27.54
N CYS A 9 -11.08 40.90 26.75
CA CYS A 9 -11.18 40.97 25.28
C CYS A 9 -9.91 40.49 24.52
N LEU A 10 -9.12 39.55 25.06
CA LEU A 10 -7.88 39.09 24.40
C LEU A 10 -7.64 37.57 24.47
N MET A 11 -8.70 36.77 24.40
CA MET A 11 -8.62 35.29 24.26
C MET A 11 -9.55 34.80 23.16
N ALA A 12 -9.51 35.45 21.99
CA ALA A 12 -10.21 35.01 20.78
C ALA A 12 -9.23 35.05 19.59
N GLY A 13 -8.18 34.24 19.67
CA GLY A 13 -7.19 34.07 18.61
C GLY A 13 -6.34 32.85 18.94
N PHE A 14 -6.27 31.91 17.99
CA PHE A 14 -5.60 30.60 18.09
C PHE A 14 -6.37 29.45 18.78
N CYS A 15 -7.67 29.34 18.54
CA CYS A 15 -8.22 28.00 18.33
C CYS A 15 -7.97 27.65 16.85
N THR A 16 -6.78 27.17 16.52
CA THR A 16 -6.66 26.30 15.34
C THR A 16 -7.53 25.09 15.65
N SER A 17 -8.73 25.06 15.08
CA SER A 17 -9.47 23.81 14.96
C SER A 17 -8.52 22.82 14.31
N ALA A 18 -7.98 21.90 15.11
CA ALA A 18 -7.26 20.74 14.62
C ALA A 18 -8.31 19.94 13.85
N PHE A 19 -8.46 20.24 12.56
CA PHE A 19 -9.16 19.36 11.65
C PHE A 19 -8.44 18.02 11.77
N ALA A 20 -9.17 16.99 12.21
CA ALA A 20 -8.64 15.65 12.23
C ALA A 20 -8.09 15.36 10.82
N GLN A 21 -6.78 15.14 10.75
CA GLN A 21 -6.12 14.89 9.48
C GLN A 21 -6.77 13.67 8.82
N ASP A 22 -7.03 13.78 7.52
CA ASP A 22 -7.60 12.72 6.71
C ASP A 22 -6.72 11.46 6.80
N SER A 23 -7.29 10.34 7.27
CA SER A 23 -6.56 9.10 7.56
C SER A 23 -6.03 8.41 6.29
N THR A 24 -6.47 8.82 5.10
CA THR A 24 -5.97 8.35 3.79
C THR A 24 -4.92 9.27 3.16
N HIS A 25 -4.61 10.43 3.76
CA HIS A 25 -3.81 11.47 3.12
C HIS A 25 -2.44 10.99 2.64
N VAL A 26 -1.72 10.21 3.46
CA VAL A 26 -0.37 9.72 3.13
C VAL A 26 -0.43 8.70 2.00
N LEU A 27 -1.44 7.82 2.01
CA LEU A 27 -1.70 6.89 0.91
C LEU A 27 -2.00 7.65 -0.39
N GLU A 28 -2.89 8.65 -0.35
CA GLU A 28 -3.20 9.52 -1.49
C GLU A 28 -1.97 10.21 -2.06
N GLN A 29 -1.09 10.73 -1.19
CA GLN A 29 0.18 11.30 -1.61
C GLN A 29 1.05 10.28 -2.34
N ALA A 30 1.15 9.04 -1.83
CA ALA A 30 1.89 7.98 -2.51
C ALA A 30 1.31 7.66 -3.90
N LEU A 31 -0.02 7.53 -4.01
CA LEU A 31 -0.68 7.20 -5.27
C LEU A 31 -0.54 8.28 -6.34
N LYS A 32 -0.40 9.56 -5.96
CA LYS A 32 -0.14 10.67 -6.89
C LYS A 32 1.23 10.59 -7.55
N GLN A 33 2.17 9.85 -6.96
CA GLN A 33 3.55 9.74 -7.43
C GLN A 33 3.76 8.52 -8.32
N ILE A 34 2.83 7.57 -8.30
CA ILE A 34 2.93 6.33 -9.08
C ILE A 34 2.20 6.52 -10.42
N PRO A 35 2.86 6.30 -11.56
CA PRO A 35 2.19 6.33 -12.87
C PRO A 35 1.01 5.36 -12.95
N GLN A 36 -0.12 5.80 -13.49
CA GLN A 36 -1.33 4.99 -13.61
C GLN A 36 -1.11 3.69 -14.40
N LYS A 37 -0.16 3.69 -15.35
CA LYS A 37 0.19 2.50 -16.15
C LYS A 37 0.61 1.29 -15.31
N THR A 38 1.03 1.50 -14.06
CA THR A 38 1.35 0.41 -13.12
C THR A 38 0.12 -0.48 -12.85
N LEU A 39 -1.09 0.06 -12.96
CA LEU A 39 -2.35 -0.69 -12.78
C LEU A 39 -2.65 -1.65 -13.95
N SER A 40 -1.89 -1.59 -15.05
CA SER A 40 -2.01 -2.53 -16.17
C SER A 40 -1.29 -3.86 -15.92
N ASN A 41 -0.53 -3.96 -14.83
CA ASN A 41 0.10 -5.22 -14.45
C ASN A 41 -0.93 -6.24 -14.01
N VAL A 42 -0.72 -7.48 -14.43
CA VAL A 42 -1.60 -8.63 -14.21
C VAL A 42 -1.42 -9.28 -12.83
N GLU A 43 -0.74 -8.59 -11.91
CA GLU A 43 -0.47 -9.08 -10.56
C GLU A 43 -1.70 -8.95 -9.67
N ALA A 44 -1.90 -9.92 -8.77
CA ALA A 44 -2.97 -9.90 -7.79
C ALA A 44 -2.84 -8.73 -6.80
N ILE A 45 -1.62 -8.50 -6.30
CA ILE A 45 -1.25 -7.30 -5.55
C ILE A 45 -0.44 -6.42 -6.50
N GLN A 46 -0.98 -5.27 -6.87
CA GLN A 46 -0.36 -4.39 -7.87
C GLN A 46 0.59 -3.37 -7.25
N ILE A 47 0.21 -2.80 -6.10
CA ILE A 47 0.97 -1.78 -5.38
C ILE A 47 0.87 -2.08 -3.89
N ALA A 48 2.00 -2.15 -3.20
CA ALA A 48 2.09 -2.24 -1.74
C ALA A 48 2.44 -0.86 -1.15
N PHE A 49 1.94 -0.58 0.05
CA PHE A 49 2.13 0.68 0.77
C PHE A 49 2.36 0.44 2.27
N LEU A 50 3.24 1.21 2.88
CA LEU A 50 3.44 1.30 4.32
C LEU A 50 3.45 2.78 4.73
N ASP A 51 2.59 3.16 5.69
CA ASP A 51 2.73 4.41 6.43
C ASP A 51 3.75 4.18 7.55
N THR A 52 4.91 4.82 7.42
CA THR A 52 6.02 4.61 8.36
C THR A 52 5.67 5.15 9.74
N GLN A 53 4.92 6.26 9.84
CA GLN A 53 4.57 6.88 11.11
C GLN A 53 3.52 6.07 11.86
N ALA A 54 2.52 5.55 11.14
CA ALA A 54 1.51 4.66 11.71
C ALA A 54 2.15 3.38 12.26
N TRP A 55 3.10 2.78 11.52
CA TRP A 55 3.84 1.60 11.99
C TRP A 55 4.77 1.91 13.17
N ARG A 56 5.51 3.02 13.13
CA ARG A 56 6.35 3.47 14.26
C ARG A 56 5.54 3.74 15.53
N GLY A 57 4.29 4.18 15.38
CA GLY A 57 3.34 4.34 16.49
C GLY A 57 3.03 3.02 17.22
N LEU A 58 3.10 1.90 16.51
CA LEU A 58 2.91 0.54 17.05
C LEU A 58 4.20 -0.06 17.61
N GLU A 59 5.31 0.18 16.93
CA GLU A 59 6.62 -0.42 17.21
C GLU A 59 7.58 0.57 17.86
N LYS A 60 7.14 1.33 18.88
CA LYS A 60 7.91 2.46 19.44
C LYS A 60 9.34 2.10 19.85
N ALA A 61 9.53 0.92 20.44
CA ALA A 61 10.82 0.42 20.91
C ALA A 61 11.76 -0.08 19.77
N GLY A 62 11.28 -0.08 18.53
CA GLY A 62 11.95 -0.69 17.38
C GLY A 62 11.23 -1.95 16.92
N PRO A 63 11.72 -2.60 15.85
CA PRO A 63 11.02 -3.70 15.18
C PRO A 63 10.96 -4.95 16.07
N SER A 64 9.76 -5.35 16.48
CA SER A 64 9.49 -6.63 17.13
C SER A 64 9.19 -7.75 16.11
N ALA A 65 9.33 -9.02 16.52
CA ALA A 65 8.97 -10.15 15.66
C ALA A 65 7.49 -10.12 15.22
N GLU A 66 6.59 -9.65 16.09
CA GLU A 66 5.16 -9.54 15.80
C GLU A 66 4.85 -8.37 14.87
N GLY A 67 5.49 -7.21 15.08
CA GLY A 67 5.41 -6.07 14.18
C GLY A 67 5.92 -6.39 12.78
N MET A 68 7.01 -7.14 12.68
CA MET A 68 7.54 -7.59 11.39
C MET A 68 6.60 -8.58 10.69
N ARG A 69 5.98 -9.52 11.43
CA ARG A 69 4.97 -10.42 10.87
C ARG A 69 3.70 -9.69 10.44
N ARG A 70 3.35 -8.59 11.11
CA ARG A 70 2.20 -7.76 10.72
C ARG A 70 2.38 -7.18 9.32
N LEU A 71 3.60 -6.82 8.90
CA LEU A 71 3.93 -6.20 7.61
C LEU A 71 3.75 -7.10 6.36
N VAL A 72 2.79 -8.02 6.38
CA VAL A 72 2.57 -8.99 5.29
C VAL A 72 2.21 -8.36 3.95
N LEU A 73 1.51 -7.21 3.93
CA LEU A 73 1.21 -6.50 2.68
C LEU A 73 2.41 -5.67 2.19
N ALA A 74 3.17 -5.11 3.13
CA ALA A 74 4.36 -4.31 2.85
C ALA A 74 5.63 -5.14 2.62
N GLN A 75 5.60 -6.45 2.85
CA GLN A 75 6.75 -7.35 2.72
C GLN A 75 7.48 -7.23 1.36
N PRO A 76 6.80 -7.06 0.20
CA PRO A 76 7.48 -6.91 -1.09
C PRO A 76 8.30 -5.62 -1.24
N ILE A 77 8.18 -4.66 -0.32
CA ILE A 77 8.93 -3.40 -0.34
C ILE A 77 10.36 -3.68 0.13
N ARG A 78 11.26 -3.95 -0.82
CA ARG A 78 12.65 -4.36 -0.59
C ARG A 78 13.39 -3.57 0.50
N PRO A 79 13.35 -2.22 0.55
CA PRO A 79 14.03 -1.48 1.63
C PRO A 79 13.62 -1.87 3.05
N LEU A 80 12.40 -2.36 3.23
CA LEU A 80 11.88 -2.78 4.54
C LEU A 80 12.50 -4.09 5.03
N GLU A 81 13.05 -4.93 4.16
CA GLU A 81 13.73 -6.17 4.57
C GLU A 81 14.85 -5.91 5.58
N SER A 82 15.55 -4.79 5.39
CA SER A 82 16.71 -4.41 6.22
C SER A 82 16.34 -3.89 7.62
N ILE A 83 15.08 -3.56 7.89
CA ILE A 83 14.68 -3.06 9.23
C ILE A 83 14.81 -4.15 10.30
N GLY A 84 14.76 -5.43 9.91
CA GLY A 84 14.99 -6.56 10.83
C GLY A 84 16.38 -6.56 11.50
N TYR A 85 17.33 -5.77 11.00
CA TYR A 85 18.66 -5.57 11.58
C TYR A 85 18.74 -4.39 12.58
N GLY A 86 17.58 -3.81 12.92
CA GLY A 86 17.45 -2.67 13.83
C GLY A 86 17.42 -1.33 13.11
N LEU A 87 16.65 -0.38 13.63
CA LEU A 87 16.44 0.93 13.01
C LEU A 87 17.68 1.83 13.04
N ASP A 88 18.57 1.65 14.02
CA ASP A 88 19.84 2.39 14.08
C ASP A 88 20.76 1.98 12.94
N THR A 89 21.02 0.68 12.81
CA THR A 89 21.77 0.09 11.68
C THR A 89 21.15 0.48 10.34
N TRP A 90 19.81 0.39 10.26
CA TRP A 90 19.07 0.78 9.07
C TRP A 90 19.32 2.25 8.72
N SER A 91 19.19 3.16 9.69
CA SER A 91 19.33 4.61 9.48
C SER A 91 20.75 5.01 9.11
N GLU A 92 21.74 4.37 9.73
CA GLU A 92 23.15 4.55 9.41
C GLU A 92 23.46 4.15 7.96
N ASN A 93 22.94 3.01 7.51
CA ASN A 93 23.13 2.53 6.14
C ASN A 93 22.30 3.31 5.12
N ALA A 94 21.05 3.65 5.48
CA ALA A 94 20.12 4.40 4.64
C ALA A 94 20.59 5.84 4.41
N LYS A 95 21.40 6.39 5.34
CA LYS A 95 21.79 7.81 5.42
C LYS A 95 20.61 8.75 5.70
N ILE A 96 19.55 8.22 6.29
CA ILE A 96 18.37 8.95 6.75
C ILE A 96 17.76 8.21 7.94
N SER A 97 17.20 8.94 8.91
CA SER A 97 16.42 8.33 9.99
C SER A 97 15.13 7.71 9.44
N PHE A 98 14.75 6.54 9.92
CA PHE A 98 13.46 5.93 9.56
C PHE A 98 12.27 6.84 9.89
N ASP A 99 12.36 7.61 10.99
CA ASP A 99 11.31 8.54 11.42
C ASP A 99 11.19 9.78 10.51
N ALA A 100 12.16 10.03 9.63
CA ALA A 100 12.12 11.12 8.65
C ALA A 100 11.39 10.72 7.34
N LEU A 101 10.94 9.47 7.24
CA LEU A 101 10.12 8.99 6.14
C LEU A 101 8.65 9.13 6.49
N SER A 102 7.84 9.43 5.48
CA SER A 102 6.37 9.46 5.59
C SER A 102 5.73 8.14 5.15
N TYR A 103 6.28 7.52 4.10
CA TYR A 103 5.78 6.25 3.60
C TYR A 103 6.81 5.50 2.76
N PHE A 104 6.55 4.22 2.53
CA PHE A 104 7.04 3.50 1.38
C PHE A 104 5.88 3.04 0.51
N ALA A 105 6.10 3.02 -0.80
CA ALA A 105 5.22 2.32 -1.74
C ALA A 105 6.05 1.56 -2.75
N ALA A 106 5.62 0.37 -3.17
CA ALA A 106 6.35 -0.40 -4.17
C ALA A 106 5.42 -1.16 -5.11
N PHE A 107 5.94 -1.48 -6.28
CA PHE A 107 5.28 -2.32 -7.27
C PHE A 107 6.30 -3.07 -8.13
N GLY A 108 5.79 -4.06 -8.88
CA GLY A 108 6.60 -4.94 -9.70
C GLY A 108 7.31 -6.01 -8.88
N GLN A 109 7.93 -6.95 -9.59
CA GLN A 109 8.61 -8.10 -9.01
C GLN A 109 10.12 -8.00 -9.25
N ALA A 110 10.90 -8.63 -8.37
CA ALA A 110 12.34 -8.75 -8.59
C ALA A 110 12.64 -9.41 -9.96
N PRO A 111 13.64 -8.91 -10.71
CA PRO A 111 14.59 -7.85 -10.36
C PRO A 111 14.12 -6.42 -10.70
N SER A 112 12.91 -6.24 -11.22
CA SER A 112 12.37 -4.96 -11.72
C SER A 112 11.43 -4.26 -10.73
N ASN A 113 11.58 -4.51 -9.43
CA ASN A 113 10.76 -3.87 -8.41
C ASN A 113 11.16 -2.40 -8.26
N VAL A 114 10.15 -1.53 -8.16
CA VAL A 114 10.33 -0.10 -7.96
C VAL A 114 9.83 0.25 -6.56
N THR A 115 10.59 1.05 -5.82
CA THR A 115 10.20 1.54 -4.51
C THR A 115 10.23 3.06 -4.46
N TYR A 116 9.15 3.65 -3.98
CA TYR A 116 8.99 5.07 -3.69
C TYR A 116 9.22 5.28 -2.20
N TRP A 117 10.14 6.18 -1.87
CA TRP A 117 10.45 6.61 -0.52
C TRP A 117 9.85 7.99 -0.33
N GLY A 118 8.73 8.09 0.39
CA GLY A 118 8.12 9.36 0.71
C GLY A 118 8.87 10.04 1.84
N LEU A 119 9.41 11.24 1.60
CA LEU A 119 10.09 12.04 2.61
C LEU A 119 9.18 13.16 3.12
N GLN A 120 9.50 13.70 4.30
CA GLN A 120 8.71 14.77 4.91
C GLN A 120 8.71 16.07 4.08
N ASN A 121 9.75 16.33 3.29
CA ASN A 121 9.90 17.54 2.49
C ASN A 121 11.06 17.42 1.47
N VAL A 122 11.15 18.41 0.59
CA VAL A 122 12.16 18.50 -0.48
C VAL A 122 13.58 18.60 0.08
N GLN A 123 13.76 19.29 1.20
CA GLN A 123 15.08 19.44 1.85
C GLN A 123 15.62 18.09 2.32
N ALA A 124 14.75 17.22 2.85
CA ALA A 124 15.11 15.86 3.26
C ALA A 124 15.53 15.02 2.03
N SER A 125 14.79 15.11 0.93
CA SER A 125 15.11 14.44 -0.34
C SER A 125 16.49 14.86 -0.87
N GLN A 126 16.75 16.17 -0.95
CA GLN A 126 18.03 16.71 -1.39
C GLN A 126 19.20 16.33 -0.46
N SER A 127 18.97 16.37 0.86
CA SER A 127 19.97 16.00 1.86
C SER A 127 20.35 14.52 1.76
N LEU A 128 19.35 13.65 1.55
CA LEU A 128 19.58 12.23 1.37
C LEU A 128 20.38 11.96 0.10
N ILE A 129 20.03 12.55 -1.05
CA ILE A 129 20.81 12.43 -2.28
C ILE A 129 22.26 12.87 -2.08
N LYS A 130 22.50 14.00 -1.40
CA LYS A 130 23.84 14.47 -1.08
C LYS A 130 24.60 13.47 -0.20
N ALA A 131 23.94 12.88 0.79
CA ALA A 131 24.56 11.90 1.68
C ALA A 131 24.90 10.59 0.93
N LEU A 132 24.03 10.13 0.03
CA LEU A 132 24.27 8.96 -0.83
C LEU A 132 25.45 9.19 -1.78
N LYS A 133 25.58 10.39 -2.38
CA LYS A 133 26.75 10.75 -3.19
C LYS A 133 28.06 10.78 -2.39
N GLY A 134 27.99 10.88 -1.06
CA GLY A 134 29.13 10.73 -0.16
C GLY A 134 29.54 9.28 0.08
N THR A 135 28.80 8.30 -0.44
CA THR A 135 29.12 6.87 -0.39
C THR A 135 29.60 6.38 -1.77
N ASP A 136 29.13 5.22 -2.21
CA ASP A 136 29.43 4.60 -3.49
C ASP A 136 28.42 4.92 -4.60
N PHE A 137 27.50 5.87 -4.38
CA PHE A 137 26.60 6.34 -5.44
C PHE A 137 27.28 7.41 -6.30
N THR A 138 27.16 7.27 -7.63
CA THR A 138 27.66 8.23 -8.61
C THR A 138 26.54 8.69 -9.53
N ASP A 139 26.69 9.88 -10.12
CA ASP A 139 25.80 10.36 -11.17
C ASP A 139 25.77 9.39 -12.35
N VAL A 140 24.57 9.19 -12.91
CA VAL A 140 24.34 8.37 -14.10
C VAL A 140 24.04 9.30 -15.27
N ASP A 141 24.87 9.23 -16.31
CA ASP A 141 24.58 9.90 -17.57
C ASP A 141 23.40 9.22 -18.27
N GLY A 142 22.41 9.99 -18.71
CA GLY A 142 21.25 9.43 -19.42
C GLY A 142 20.12 10.42 -19.68
N ASP A 143 18.99 9.89 -20.15
CA ASP A 143 17.78 10.63 -20.54
C ASP A 143 17.11 11.41 -19.40
N VAL A 144 17.39 11.04 -18.14
CA VAL A 144 16.79 11.65 -16.94
C VAL A 144 17.89 12.23 -16.08
N SER A 145 17.87 13.56 -15.91
CA SER A 145 18.82 14.26 -15.05
C SER A 145 18.61 13.93 -13.57
N GLY A 146 19.71 13.81 -12.82
CA GLY A 146 19.67 13.64 -11.37
C GLY A 146 19.58 12.20 -10.88
N VAL A 147 19.61 11.22 -11.78
CA VAL A 147 19.73 9.81 -11.42
C VAL A 147 21.13 9.53 -10.86
N ILE A 148 21.18 8.88 -9.70
CA ILE A 148 22.41 8.33 -9.13
C ILE A 148 22.31 6.81 -9.05
N ALA A 149 23.44 6.11 -9.11
CA ALA A 149 23.47 4.66 -8.93
C ALA A 149 24.70 4.21 -8.17
N ASN A 150 24.59 3.09 -7.46
CA ASN A 150 25.71 2.46 -6.76
C ASN A 150 26.34 1.32 -7.57
N GLY A 151 26.09 1.22 -8.88
CA GLY A 151 26.64 0.16 -9.72
C GLY A 151 25.99 0.11 -11.10
N GLU A 152 26.27 -0.97 -11.82
CA GLU A 152 25.66 -1.23 -13.12
C GLU A 152 24.23 -1.78 -12.99
N ALA A 153 23.38 -1.44 -13.96
CA ALA A 153 21.99 -1.87 -14.05
C ALA A 153 21.84 -3.39 -13.94
N ASN A 154 20.87 -3.83 -13.14
CA ASN A 154 20.50 -5.24 -12.95
C ASN A 154 21.65 -6.15 -12.47
N LYS A 155 22.71 -5.61 -11.87
CA LYS A 155 23.80 -6.42 -11.31
C LYS A 155 23.58 -6.78 -9.84
N LEU A 156 24.04 -7.99 -9.50
CA LEU A 156 24.25 -8.45 -8.13
C LEU A 156 25.75 -8.43 -7.85
N ASP A 157 26.15 -7.83 -6.73
CA ASP A 157 27.53 -7.81 -6.26
C ASP A 157 27.61 -8.37 -4.85
N PHE A 158 27.82 -9.69 -4.75
CA PHE A 158 27.89 -10.38 -3.46
C PHE A 158 29.05 -9.90 -2.57
N THR A 159 30.06 -9.24 -3.13
CA THR A 159 31.14 -8.63 -2.31
C THR A 159 30.69 -7.38 -1.58
N LYS A 160 29.60 -6.75 -2.06
CA LYS A 160 28.93 -5.60 -1.44
C LYS A 160 27.58 -5.97 -0.81
N ALA A 161 27.30 -7.27 -0.65
CA ALA A 161 26.11 -7.74 0.04
C ALA A 161 26.07 -7.23 1.48
N ASN A 162 24.96 -6.61 1.85
CA ASN A 162 24.71 -6.15 3.20
C ASN A 162 23.19 -6.14 3.42
N ALA A 163 22.71 -7.16 4.15
CA ALA A 163 21.28 -7.34 4.42
C ALA A 163 20.69 -6.22 5.31
N GLY A 164 21.51 -5.53 6.10
CA GLY A 164 21.12 -4.35 6.87
C GLY A 164 21.15 -3.04 6.08
N ASN A 165 21.49 -3.07 4.78
CA ASN A 165 21.55 -1.88 3.93
C ASN A 165 20.40 -1.87 2.90
N PRO A 166 19.45 -0.92 2.97
CA PRO A 166 18.28 -0.89 2.08
C PRO A 166 18.61 -0.60 0.61
N TRP A 167 19.82 -0.13 0.30
CA TRP A 167 20.29 0.17 -1.05
C TRP A 167 20.98 -1.01 -1.74
N ARG A 168 21.37 -2.04 -0.98
CA ARG A 168 22.14 -3.20 -1.46
C ARG A 168 21.43 -4.52 -1.17
N GLY A 169 20.87 -4.66 0.03
CA GLY A 169 20.23 -5.89 0.49
C GLY A 169 21.22 -7.07 0.56
N ALA A 170 20.67 -8.26 0.81
CA ALA A 170 21.44 -9.48 1.06
C ALA A 170 22.26 -9.98 -0.15
N THR A 171 21.97 -9.49 -1.36
CA THR A 171 22.64 -9.92 -2.60
C THR A 171 23.58 -8.84 -3.17
N GLY A 172 23.66 -7.68 -2.53
CA GLY A 172 24.41 -6.53 -3.04
C GLY A 172 23.84 -5.98 -4.34
N ALA A 173 22.55 -6.20 -4.61
CA ALA A 173 21.87 -5.75 -5.80
C ALA A 173 21.96 -4.22 -5.94
N THR A 174 22.34 -3.77 -7.14
CA THR A 174 22.45 -2.35 -7.48
C THR A 174 21.12 -1.62 -7.27
N SER A 175 21.22 -0.34 -6.90
CA SER A 175 20.11 0.60 -6.83
C SER A 175 20.41 1.82 -7.69
N PHE A 176 19.44 2.19 -8.52
CA PHE A 176 19.31 3.47 -9.19
C PHE A 176 18.32 4.30 -8.39
N VAL A 177 18.64 5.56 -8.12
CA VAL A 177 17.83 6.46 -7.30
C VAL A 177 17.59 7.77 -8.05
N LEU A 178 16.34 8.18 -8.13
CA LEU A 178 15.90 9.42 -8.75
C LEU A 178 15.10 10.26 -7.74
N PRO A 179 15.53 11.49 -7.42
CA PRO A 179 14.70 12.41 -6.64
C PRO A 179 13.57 13.03 -7.49
N LEU A 180 12.35 12.95 -6.98
CA LEU A 180 11.13 13.59 -7.48
C LEU A 180 10.49 14.39 -6.35
N ASP A 181 10.85 15.67 -6.24
CA ASP A 181 10.36 16.57 -5.19
C ASP A 181 10.57 16.00 -3.76
N ILE A 182 9.48 15.68 -3.05
CA ILE A 182 9.51 15.07 -1.71
C ILE A 182 9.72 13.54 -1.73
N VAL A 183 9.98 12.92 -2.88
CA VAL A 183 10.07 11.46 -3.03
C VAL A 183 11.41 11.05 -3.64
N LEU A 184 11.95 9.91 -3.22
CA LEU A 184 12.99 9.20 -3.97
C LEU A 184 12.42 7.93 -4.60
N VAL A 185 12.66 7.74 -5.88
CA VAL A 185 12.34 6.52 -6.60
C VAL A 185 13.59 5.65 -6.69
N GLN A 186 13.49 4.41 -6.21
CA GLN A 186 14.53 3.40 -6.26
C GLN A 186 14.12 2.30 -7.25
N ALA A 187 15.00 1.98 -8.20
CA ALA A 187 14.83 0.88 -9.16
C ALA A 187 16.15 0.13 -9.39
N SER A 188 16.13 -0.92 -10.18
CA SER A 188 17.32 -1.71 -10.54
C SER A 188 18.04 -1.21 -11.79
N SER A 189 17.46 -0.26 -12.52
CA SER A 189 18.00 0.26 -13.79
C SER A 189 17.63 1.73 -14.04
N SER A 190 18.37 2.40 -14.91
CA SER A 190 18.04 3.75 -15.39
C SER A 190 16.96 3.77 -16.48
N SER A 191 16.71 2.65 -17.18
CA SER A 191 15.71 2.59 -18.26
C SER A 191 14.29 2.81 -17.74
N ASP A 192 14.01 2.41 -16.51
CA ASP A 192 12.69 2.59 -15.89
C ASP A 192 12.45 4.05 -15.49
N MET A 193 13.52 4.79 -15.17
CA MET A 193 13.45 6.14 -14.58
C MET A 193 12.75 7.17 -15.46
N LYS A 194 12.84 7.05 -16.79
CA LYS A 194 12.17 7.98 -17.72
C LYS A 194 10.66 7.98 -17.54
N ALA A 195 10.08 6.80 -17.39
CA ALA A 195 8.65 6.68 -17.15
C ALA A 195 8.28 7.02 -15.70
N LEU A 196 9.12 6.66 -14.74
CA LEU A 196 8.86 6.93 -13.32
C LEU A 196 8.96 8.43 -12.97
N ALA A 197 9.75 9.19 -13.73
CA ALA A 197 9.85 10.64 -13.63
C ALA A 197 8.58 11.38 -14.09
N GLN A 198 7.64 10.69 -14.74
CA GLN A 198 6.42 11.27 -15.31
C GLN A 198 5.21 10.60 -14.65
N PRO A 199 4.82 11.01 -13.44
CA PRO A 199 3.76 10.36 -12.69
C PRO A 199 2.36 10.59 -13.27
N THR A 200 2.17 11.49 -14.23
CA THR A 200 0.86 11.85 -14.77
C THR A 200 0.57 11.14 -16.11
N PRO A 201 -0.62 10.52 -16.29
CA PRO A 201 -1.66 10.32 -15.27
C PRO A 201 -1.19 9.36 -14.18
N SER A 202 -1.57 9.65 -12.95
CA SER A 202 -1.16 8.93 -11.74
C SER A 202 -2.20 7.90 -11.33
N VAL A 203 -1.82 6.98 -10.44
CA VAL A 203 -2.76 6.01 -9.85
C VAL A 203 -3.91 6.72 -9.15
N ALA A 204 -3.66 7.88 -8.53
CA ALA A 204 -4.69 8.70 -7.90
C ALA A 204 -5.69 9.32 -8.90
N ASP A 205 -5.33 9.44 -10.18
CA ASP A 205 -6.23 9.97 -11.23
C ASP A 205 -7.19 8.91 -11.78
N SER A 206 -7.00 7.64 -11.43
CA SER A 206 -7.89 6.54 -11.83
C SER A 206 -9.22 6.62 -11.07
N LYS A 207 -10.33 6.83 -11.79
CA LYS A 207 -11.69 6.82 -11.20
C LYS A 207 -12.01 5.53 -10.44
N ILE A 208 -11.49 4.39 -10.92
CA ILE A 208 -11.66 3.07 -10.29
C ILE A 208 -10.95 3.05 -8.92
N ILE A 209 -9.70 3.52 -8.86
CA ILE A 209 -8.94 3.56 -7.61
C ILE A 209 -9.54 4.61 -6.66
N LEU A 210 -9.96 5.76 -7.18
CA LEU A 210 -10.60 6.81 -6.39
C LEU A 210 -11.91 6.31 -5.75
N ALA A 211 -12.71 5.50 -6.45
CA ALA A 211 -13.91 4.91 -5.88
C ALA A 211 -13.58 4.01 -4.67
N ALA A 212 -12.63 3.07 -4.82
CA ALA A 212 -12.18 2.22 -3.71
C ALA A 212 -11.51 3.03 -2.58
N LEU A 213 -10.76 4.07 -2.90
CA LEU A 213 -10.14 4.94 -1.91
C LEU A 213 -11.18 5.72 -1.10
N ASN A 214 -12.27 6.19 -1.73
CA ASN A 214 -13.38 6.83 -1.03
C ASN A 214 -14.05 5.87 -0.04
N GLY A 215 -14.19 4.59 -0.40
CA GLY A 215 -14.69 3.58 0.51
C GLY A 215 -13.75 3.32 1.70
N LEU A 216 -12.43 3.31 1.46
CA LEU A 216 -11.44 3.22 2.53
C LEU A 216 -11.48 4.45 3.46
N LYS A 217 -11.59 5.66 2.89
CA LYS A 217 -11.70 6.91 3.63
C LYS A 217 -12.95 6.97 4.51
N ASP A 218 -14.05 6.42 4.03
CA ASP A 218 -15.30 6.35 4.79
C ASP A 218 -15.20 5.36 5.98
N ALA A 219 -14.53 4.21 5.79
CA ALA A 219 -14.36 3.21 6.83
C ALA A 219 -13.28 3.53 7.87
N VAL A 220 -12.32 4.39 7.56
CA VAL A 220 -11.23 4.77 8.48
C VAL A 220 -11.49 6.17 9.03
N PRO A 221 -12.04 6.31 10.25
CA PRO A 221 -12.52 7.62 10.70
C PRO A 221 -11.37 8.57 11.01
N ALA A 222 -11.52 9.83 10.60
CA ALA A 222 -10.54 10.86 10.84
C ALA A 222 -10.38 11.12 12.36
N GLY A 223 -9.16 10.93 12.87
CA GLY A 223 -8.76 11.28 14.25
C GLY A 223 -8.56 10.10 15.19
N ASN A 224 -9.19 8.96 14.94
CA ASN A 224 -8.99 7.71 15.69
C ASN A 224 -8.70 6.48 14.80
N GLY A 225 -8.74 6.66 13.47
CA GLY A 225 -8.32 5.70 12.46
C GLY A 225 -6.94 6.04 11.86
N GLN A 226 -6.12 5.03 11.60
CA GLN A 226 -4.89 5.15 10.82
C GLN A 226 -4.67 3.92 9.93
N ILE A 227 -4.26 4.13 8.68
CA ILE A 227 -3.79 3.05 7.81
C ILE A 227 -2.34 2.77 8.16
N VAL A 228 -2.02 1.53 8.52
CA VAL A 228 -0.64 1.10 8.77
C VAL A 228 0.01 0.71 7.45
N GLN A 229 -0.67 -0.13 6.68
CA GLN A 229 -0.23 -0.60 5.36
C GLN A 229 -1.45 -0.89 4.51
N ALA A 230 -1.28 -0.85 3.20
CA ALA A 230 -2.34 -1.17 2.26
C ALA A 230 -1.75 -1.81 1.01
N ALA A 231 -2.58 -2.55 0.29
CA ALA A 231 -2.27 -3.04 -1.03
C ALA A 231 -3.42 -2.73 -1.99
N ILE A 232 -3.09 -2.26 -3.19
CA ILE A 232 -4.02 -2.22 -4.31
C ILE A 232 -4.07 -3.63 -4.89
N ILE A 233 -5.27 -4.20 -4.95
CA ILE A 233 -5.53 -5.53 -5.48
C ILE A 233 -6.30 -5.46 -6.79
N SER A 234 -5.92 -6.33 -7.73
CA SER A 234 -6.66 -6.57 -8.96
C SER A 234 -7.63 -7.75 -8.81
N PRO A 235 -8.55 -7.97 -9.75
CA PRO A 235 -9.45 -9.12 -9.72
C PRO A 235 -8.73 -10.47 -9.66
N MET A 236 -7.46 -10.53 -10.10
CA MET A 236 -6.63 -11.74 -9.98
C MET A 236 -6.45 -12.20 -8.53
N PHE A 237 -6.61 -11.31 -7.54
CA PHE A 237 -6.56 -11.67 -6.12
C PHE A 237 -7.72 -12.60 -5.70
N GLY A 238 -8.87 -12.49 -6.36
CA GLY A 238 -10.07 -13.29 -6.09
C GLY A 238 -10.28 -14.46 -7.05
N LEU A 239 -9.39 -14.68 -8.02
CA LEU A 239 -9.51 -15.77 -8.99
C LEU A 239 -8.80 -17.02 -8.48
N GLU A 240 -9.50 -17.82 -7.68
CA GLU A 240 -9.00 -19.11 -7.20
C GLU A 240 -9.14 -20.21 -8.27
N GLY A 241 -8.18 -21.12 -8.35
CA GLY A 241 -8.25 -22.31 -9.20
C GLY A 241 -8.04 -22.08 -10.70
N VAL A 242 -7.85 -20.83 -11.13
CA VAL A 242 -7.53 -20.52 -12.53
C VAL A 242 -6.05 -20.30 -12.70
N ASP A 243 -5.45 -21.03 -13.63
CA ASP A 243 -4.09 -20.80 -14.09
C ASP A 243 -4.01 -19.38 -14.69
N PRO A 244 -3.22 -18.45 -14.12
CA PRO A 244 -3.10 -17.10 -14.65
C PRO A 244 -2.70 -17.08 -16.13
N ALA A 245 -1.94 -18.07 -16.62
CA ALA A 245 -1.60 -18.17 -18.03
C ALA A 245 -2.82 -18.41 -18.95
N LYS A 246 -3.97 -18.83 -18.41
CA LYS A 246 -5.22 -19.03 -19.14
C LYS A 246 -6.12 -17.79 -19.17
N ILE A 247 -5.96 -16.86 -18.23
CA ILE A 247 -6.76 -15.62 -18.16
C ILE A 247 -5.96 -14.43 -18.67
N LEU A 248 -4.66 -14.41 -18.42
CA LEU A 248 -3.81 -13.28 -18.75
C LEU A 248 -3.41 -13.34 -20.23
N PRO A 249 -3.35 -12.19 -20.92
CA PRO A 249 -2.96 -12.16 -22.31
C PRO A 249 -1.50 -12.63 -22.45
N SER A 250 -1.26 -13.62 -23.32
CA SER A 250 0.08 -14.09 -23.69
C SER A 250 0.90 -13.04 -24.43
N SER A 251 0.22 -12.05 -25.03
CA SER A 251 0.78 -10.90 -25.73
C SER A 251 -0.22 -9.74 -25.75
N THR A 252 0.22 -8.51 -26.04
CA THR A 252 -0.68 -7.35 -26.16
C THR A 252 -1.74 -7.49 -27.25
N ASP A 253 -1.58 -8.43 -28.18
CA ASP A 253 -2.52 -8.69 -29.27
C ASP A 253 -3.63 -9.69 -28.86
N ASP A 254 -3.47 -10.39 -27.71
CA ASP A 254 -4.41 -11.42 -27.21
C ASP A 254 -5.41 -10.89 -26.17
N ILE A 255 -5.50 -9.56 -26.00
CA ILE A 255 -6.30 -8.92 -24.94
C ILE A 255 -7.79 -9.31 -25.01
N GLU A 256 -8.37 -9.45 -26.20
CA GLU A 256 -9.78 -9.85 -26.34
C GLU A 256 -10.03 -11.32 -25.96
N THR A 257 -9.07 -12.21 -26.25
CA THR A 257 -9.11 -13.61 -25.82
C THR A 257 -8.97 -13.71 -24.30
N ALA A 258 -8.05 -12.96 -23.70
CA ALA A 258 -7.90 -12.86 -22.25
C ALA A 258 -9.17 -12.35 -21.56
N LYS A 259 -9.83 -11.33 -22.12
CA LYS A 259 -11.12 -10.82 -21.64
C LYS A 259 -12.22 -11.87 -21.72
N GLN A 260 -12.29 -12.65 -22.80
CA GLN A 260 -13.29 -13.70 -22.93
C GLN A 260 -13.03 -14.83 -21.93
N ASN A 261 -11.78 -15.27 -21.78
CA ASN A 261 -11.40 -16.27 -20.79
C ASN A 261 -11.72 -15.82 -19.36
N PHE A 262 -11.52 -14.53 -19.03
CA PHE A 262 -11.95 -13.97 -17.75
C PHE A 262 -13.47 -14.12 -17.56
N LYS A 263 -14.28 -13.72 -18.55
CA LYS A 263 -15.75 -13.86 -18.49
C LYS A 263 -16.19 -15.30 -18.31
N ASP A 264 -15.65 -16.22 -19.10
CA ASP A 264 -16.01 -17.63 -19.05
C ASP A 264 -15.68 -18.27 -17.68
N ASN A 265 -14.57 -17.85 -17.05
CA ASN A 265 -14.22 -18.31 -15.70
C ASN A 265 -15.15 -17.74 -14.61
N VAL A 266 -15.57 -16.47 -14.74
CA VAL A 266 -16.55 -15.87 -13.82
C VAL A 266 -17.90 -16.60 -13.91
N GLU A 267 -18.35 -16.96 -15.11
CA GLU A 267 -19.62 -17.66 -15.34
C GLU A 267 -19.59 -19.14 -14.89
N ALA A 268 -18.43 -19.80 -14.97
CA ALA A 268 -18.26 -21.19 -14.54
C ALA A 268 -18.24 -21.35 -13.01
N ASN A 269 -17.80 -20.33 -12.28
CA ASN A 269 -17.71 -20.35 -10.82
C ASN A 269 -19.04 -19.94 -10.18
N ARG A 270 -19.78 -20.90 -9.63
CA ARG A 270 -21.15 -20.68 -9.10
C ARG A 270 -21.24 -20.13 -7.66
N ARG A 271 -20.13 -19.70 -7.07
CA ARG A 271 -20.07 -19.16 -5.70
C ARG A 271 -19.03 -18.05 -5.66
N GLY A 272 -19.36 -16.94 -5.01
CA GLY A 272 -18.45 -15.82 -4.85
C GLY A 272 -19.14 -14.46 -4.87
N ILE A 273 -18.31 -13.42 -4.94
CA ILE A 273 -18.74 -12.04 -5.12
C ILE A 273 -18.74 -11.67 -6.61
N PRO A 274 -19.54 -10.65 -7.01
CA PRO A 274 -19.42 -10.07 -8.34
C PRO A 274 -17.98 -9.60 -8.63
N PRO A 275 -17.54 -9.62 -9.91
CA PRO A 275 -16.24 -9.07 -10.29
C PRO A 275 -16.12 -7.59 -9.92
N TYR A 276 -15.06 -7.23 -9.21
CA TYR A 276 -14.66 -5.85 -8.97
C TYR A 276 -13.69 -5.37 -10.05
N PHE A 277 -13.46 -4.06 -10.15
CA PHE A 277 -12.46 -3.51 -11.08
C PHE A 277 -11.05 -3.45 -10.49
N ALA A 278 -10.96 -3.01 -9.23
CA ALA A 278 -9.78 -3.02 -8.38
C ALA A 278 -10.25 -2.75 -6.94
N GLY A 279 -9.35 -2.86 -5.97
CA GLY A 279 -9.68 -2.49 -4.60
C GLY A 279 -8.47 -2.30 -3.71
N PHE A 280 -8.73 -1.99 -2.44
CA PHE A 280 -7.76 -1.97 -1.37
C PHE A 280 -8.03 -3.12 -0.40
N ILE A 281 -6.94 -3.76 0.05
CA ILE A 281 -6.89 -4.46 1.32
C ILE A 281 -5.97 -3.66 2.24
N ALA A 282 -6.47 -3.26 3.41
CA ALA A 282 -5.77 -2.34 4.30
C ALA A 282 -5.71 -2.89 5.74
N ASP A 283 -4.52 -2.80 6.32
CA ASP A 283 -4.27 -2.93 7.75
C ASP A 283 -4.51 -1.58 8.42
N VAL A 284 -5.46 -1.52 9.34
CA VAL A 284 -5.89 -0.28 9.96
C VAL A 284 -5.82 -0.42 11.48
N GLN A 285 -5.56 0.67 12.20
CA GLN A 285 -5.90 0.79 13.61
C GLN A 285 -7.12 1.69 13.73
N ILE A 286 -8.22 1.20 14.30
CA ILE A 286 -9.44 1.97 14.60
C ILE A 286 -9.63 1.94 16.12
N ASP A 287 -9.69 3.10 16.77
CA ASP A 287 -9.79 3.19 18.24
C ASP A 287 -8.72 2.37 18.97
N LYS A 288 -7.51 2.35 18.38
CA LYS A 288 -6.34 1.57 18.81
C LYS A 288 -6.47 0.05 18.64
N ALA A 289 -7.60 -0.48 18.17
CA ALA A 289 -7.75 -1.89 17.86
C ALA A 289 -7.32 -2.19 16.42
N PRO A 290 -6.68 -3.35 16.15
CA PRO A 290 -6.36 -3.77 14.80
C PRO A 290 -7.62 -4.12 14.02
N ALA A 291 -7.64 -3.67 12.78
CA ALA A 291 -8.72 -3.88 11.85
C ALA A 291 -8.20 -4.24 10.47
N LEU A 292 -9.03 -4.95 9.71
CA LEU A 292 -8.89 -5.16 8.29
C LEU A 292 -10.00 -4.38 7.59
N VAL A 293 -9.65 -3.56 6.63
CA VAL A 293 -10.64 -2.91 5.75
C VAL A 293 -10.40 -3.36 4.33
N ILE A 294 -11.46 -3.85 3.68
CA ILE A 294 -11.48 -4.18 2.27
C ILE A 294 -12.43 -3.21 1.58
N SER A 295 -11.94 -2.53 0.54
CA SER A 295 -12.76 -1.63 -0.27
C SER A 295 -12.60 -1.93 -1.75
N LEU A 296 -13.67 -2.34 -2.41
CA LEU A 296 -13.65 -2.82 -3.79
C LEU A 296 -14.52 -1.91 -4.68
N SER A 297 -14.01 -1.52 -5.84
CA SER A 297 -14.74 -0.67 -6.80
C SER A 297 -15.60 -1.52 -7.74
N TYR A 298 -16.86 -1.08 -7.91
CA TYR A 298 -17.86 -1.68 -8.79
C TYR A 298 -18.50 -0.65 -9.71
N ALA A 299 -19.18 -1.15 -10.75
CA ALA A 299 -19.92 -0.34 -11.70
C ALA A 299 -21.08 0.44 -11.07
N ASP A 300 -21.71 -0.12 -10.02
CA ASP A 300 -22.88 0.47 -9.36
C ASP A 300 -23.01 -0.04 -7.91
N CYS A 301 -23.86 0.61 -7.12
CA CYS A 301 -24.05 0.27 -5.71
C CYS A 301 -24.86 -1.01 -5.47
N SER A 302 -25.67 -1.47 -6.42
CA SER A 302 -26.38 -2.75 -6.27
C SER A 302 -25.40 -3.92 -6.35
N THR A 303 -24.49 -3.86 -7.31
CA THR A 303 -23.39 -4.83 -7.46
C THR A 303 -22.46 -4.79 -6.25
N ALA A 304 -22.10 -3.59 -5.78
CA ALA A 304 -21.30 -3.43 -4.56
C ALA A 304 -21.98 -4.02 -3.32
N GLU A 305 -23.30 -3.83 -3.18
CA GLU A 305 -24.07 -4.37 -2.04
C GLU A 305 -24.11 -5.91 -2.06
N GLN A 306 -24.27 -6.52 -3.25
CA GLN A 306 -24.17 -7.97 -3.41
C GLN A 306 -22.80 -8.49 -2.97
N ALA A 307 -21.72 -7.82 -3.38
CA ALA A 307 -20.38 -8.18 -2.97
C ALA A 307 -20.20 -8.08 -1.46
N VAL A 308 -20.62 -6.98 -0.83
CA VAL A 308 -20.55 -6.79 0.63
C VAL A 308 -21.26 -7.93 1.36
N LYS A 309 -22.49 -8.27 0.94
CA LYS A 309 -23.23 -9.40 1.52
C LYS A 309 -22.49 -10.73 1.37
N GLY A 310 -21.90 -10.97 0.20
CA GLY A 310 -21.09 -12.16 -0.06
C GLY A 310 -19.86 -12.26 0.84
N VAL A 311 -19.06 -11.19 0.91
CA VAL A 311 -17.87 -11.15 1.78
C VAL A 311 -18.24 -11.36 3.25
N VAL A 312 -19.28 -10.68 3.75
CA VAL A 312 -19.73 -10.81 5.15
C VAL A 312 -20.25 -12.23 5.44
N ALA A 313 -20.99 -12.84 4.50
CA ALA A 313 -21.44 -14.22 4.63
C ALA A 313 -20.26 -15.20 4.68
N THR A 314 -19.33 -15.09 3.74
CA THR A 314 -18.13 -15.93 3.69
C THR A 314 -17.28 -15.77 4.95
N TRP A 315 -17.14 -14.55 5.48
CA TRP A 315 -16.44 -14.33 6.74
C TRP A 315 -17.07 -15.13 7.88
N LYS A 316 -18.40 -15.04 8.03
CA LYS A 316 -19.14 -15.75 9.08
C LYS A 316 -19.04 -17.27 8.95
N GLU A 317 -19.01 -17.78 7.74
CA GLU A 317 -18.92 -19.22 7.46
C GLU A 317 -17.51 -19.79 7.67
N THR A 318 -16.45 -19.03 7.31
CA THR A 318 -15.10 -19.59 7.16
C THR A 318 -14.04 -19.02 8.10
N LEU A 319 -14.27 -17.83 8.68
CA LEU A 319 -13.25 -17.07 9.43
C LEU A 319 -13.65 -16.78 10.88
N ALA A 320 -14.95 -16.65 11.18
CA ALA A 320 -15.44 -16.24 12.50
C ALA A 320 -15.00 -17.16 13.65
N GLU A 321 -14.77 -18.45 13.40
CA GLU A 321 -14.26 -19.40 14.41
C GLU A 321 -12.74 -19.35 14.57
N THR A 322 -12.01 -18.80 13.59
CA THR A 322 -10.54 -18.75 13.59
C THR A 322 -9.99 -17.44 14.13
N VAL A 323 -10.68 -16.32 13.88
CA VAL A 323 -10.29 -15.00 14.37
C VAL A 323 -11.53 -14.24 14.85
N GLU A 324 -11.47 -13.75 16.09
CA GLU A 324 -12.48 -12.89 16.67
C GLU A 324 -12.40 -11.48 16.07
N GLY A 325 -13.53 -10.96 15.58
CA GLY A 325 -13.65 -9.59 15.10
C GLY A 325 -15.09 -9.24 14.77
N ASP A 326 -15.47 -7.99 15.03
CA ASP A 326 -16.76 -7.44 14.63
C ASP A 326 -16.73 -7.09 13.14
N VAL A 327 -17.71 -7.62 12.39
CA VAL A 327 -17.74 -7.56 10.93
C VAL A 327 -18.91 -6.69 10.50
N SER A 328 -18.59 -5.62 9.79
CA SER A 328 -19.58 -4.72 9.21
C SER A 328 -19.29 -4.50 7.73
N GLY A 329 -20.31 -4.09 7.00
CA GLY A 329 -20.14 -3.72 5.61
C GLY A 329 -21.27 -2.87 5.08
N HIS A 330 -20.93 -2.03 4.11
CA HIS A 330 -21.83 -1.05 3.50
C HIS A 330 -21.27 -0.62 2.14
N THR A 331 -22.01 0.22 1.43
CA THR A 331 -21.60 0.76 0.14
C THR A 331 -21.37 2.27 0.22
N VAL A 332 -20.43 2.76 -0.58
CA VAL A 332 -20.08 4.19 -0.67
C VAL A 332 -20.14 4.62 -2.12
N GLN A 333 -21.06 5.54 -2.45
CA GLN A 333 -21.18 6.07 -3.80
C GLN A 333 -20.02 7.01 -4.14
N ALA A 334 -19.40 6.83 -5.30
CA ALA A 334 -18.27 7.62 -5.78
C ALA A 334 -18.48 8.02 -7.26
N GLY A 335 -19.29 9.06 -7.47
CA GLY A 335 -19.73 9.46 -8.81
C GLY A 335 -20.64 8.41 -9.44
N GLU A 336 -20.24 7.90 -10.61
CA GLU A 336 -20.95 6.82 -11.32
C GLU A 336 -20.58 5.41 -10.81
N LEU A 337 -19.49 5.29 -10.04
CA LEU A 337 -19.04 4.02 -9.47
C LEU A 337 -19.48 3.91 -8.01
N CYS A 338 -19.35 2.71 -7.44
CA CYS A 338 -19.60 2.48 -6.02
C CYS A 338 -18.53 1.60 -5.42
N ALA A 339 -18.15 1.89 -4.18
CA ALA A 339 -17.28 1.03 -3.39
C ALA A 339 -18.13 0.09 -2.52
N GLY A 340 -17.83 -1.21 -2.55
CA GLY A 340 -18.26 -2.15 -1.53
C GLY A 340 -17.21 -2.19 -0.43
N VAL A 341 -17.60 -1.91 0.81
CA VAL A 341 -16.70 -1.77 1.94
C VAL A 341 -17.03 -2.82 3.00
N VAL A 342 -16.02 -3.54 3.45
CA VAL A 342 -16.13 -4.48 4.59
C VAL A 342 -15.02 -4.17 5.57
N SER A 343 -15.41 -4.00 6.84
CA SER A 343 -14.49 -3.78 7.95
C SER A 343 -14.62 -4.90 8.95
N VAL A 344 -13.47 -5.42 9.40
CA VAL A 344 -13.38 -6.38 10.50
C VAL A 344 -12.50 -5.78 11.58
N VAL A 345 -13.05 -5.53 12.76
CA VAL A 345 -12.34 -4.86 13.86
C VAL A 345 -12.16 -5.85 15.01
N ALA A 346 -10.92 -6.04 15.45
CA ALA A 346 -10.63 -6.88 16.60
C ALA A 346 -11.19 -6.25 17.89
N PRO A 347 -11.57 -7.05 18.90
CA PRO A 347 -12.13 -6.51 20.15
C PRO A 347 -11.13 -5.69 20.97
N LYS A 348 -9.82 -5.96 20.83
CA LYS A 348 -8.74 -5.29 21.58
C LYS A 348 -7.40 -5.40 20.86
N ALA A 349 -6.51 -4.46 21.13
CA ALA A 349 -5.09 -4.56 20.80
C ALA A 349 -4.29 -5.03 22.02
N GLU A 350 -3.84 -6.29 22.00
CA GLU A 350 -2.96 -6.82 23.03
C GLU A 350 -1.48 -6.74 22.64
N THR A 351 -1.20 -6.79 21.33
CA THR A 351 0.14 -6.73 20.78
C THR A 351 0.17 -5.87 19.52
N PRO A 352 1.36 -5.52 18.99
CA PRO A 352 1.46 -4.84 17.70
C PRO A 352 0.92 -5.64 16.51
N ALA A 353 0.58 -6.93 16.67
CA ALA A 353 0.08 -7.77 15.59
C ALA A 353 -1.33 -7.37 15.09
N ASN A 354 -1.69 -7.85 13.90
CA ASN A 354 -3.06 -7.84 13.39
C ASN A 354 -3.48 -9.28 13.03
N PRO A 355 -4.10 -10.03 13.96
CA PRO A 355 -4.44 -11.43 13.73
C PRO A 355 -5.45 -11.63 12.59
N ILE A 356 -6.33 -10.65 12.37
CA ILE A 356 -7.32 -10.64 11.28
C ILE A 356 -6.60 -10.64 9.94
N LEU A 357 -5.72 -9.66 9.71
CA LEU A 357 -4.93 -9.56 8.48
C LEU A 357 -4.02 -10.77 8.30
N SER A 358 -3.31 -11.19 9.36
CA SER A 358 -2.42 -12.34 9.28
C SER A 358 -3.15 -13.62 8.87
N ASN A 359 -4.37 -13.86 9.38
CA ASN A 359 -5.15 -15.03 8.98
C ASN A 359 -5.60 -14.96 7.52
N VAL A 360 -6.15 -13.81 7.11
CA VAL A 360 -6.59 -13.55 5.74
C VAL A 360 -5.45 -13.78 4.75
N MET A 361 -4.27 -13.21 5.03
CA MET A 361 -3.11 -13.35 4.15
C MET A 361 -2.48 -14.74 4.20
N ASN A 362 -2.49 -15.42 5.34
CA ASN A 362 -2.05 -16.82 5.42
C ASN A 362 -2.89 -17.74 4.54
N ARG A 363 -4.22 -17.57 4.54
CA ARG A 363 -5.11 -18.32 3.64
C ARG A 363 -4.86 -18.00 2.17
N TYR A 364 -4.63 -16.72 1.84
CA TYR A 364 -4.22 -16.32 0.50
C TYR A 364 -2.94 -17.02 0.05
N LEU A 365 -1.90 -17.03 0.88
CA LEU A 365 -0.64 -17.70 0.58
C LEU A 365 -0.78 -19.23 0.51
N GLN A 366 -1.72 -19.82 1.25
CA GLN A 366 -2.01 -21.25 1.24
C GLN A 366 -2.95 -21.67 0.09
N ARG A 367 -3.44 -20.73 -0.72
CA ARG A 367 -4.46 -20.98 -1.78
C ARG A 367 -5.73 -21.62 -1.22
N ASP A 368 -6.18 -21.12 -0.08
CA ASP A 368 -7.45 -21.46 0.59
C ASP A 368 -8.24 -20.16 0.86
N PHE A 369 -8.19 -19.23 -0.10
CA PHE A 369 -8.72 -17.88 0.08
C PHE A 369 -10.01 -17.67 -0.67
N THR A 370 -11.11 -17.81 0.08
CA THR A 370 -12.47 -17.75 -0.44
C THR A 370 -13.14 -16.38 -0.23
N LEU A 371 -12.57 -15.53 0.64
CA LEU A 371 -13.22 -14.30 1.09
C LEU A 371 -13.58 -13.34 -0.05
N LEU A 372 -12.71 -13.23 -1.06
CA LEU A 372 -12.93 -12.40 -2.26
C LEU A 372 -13.06 -13.23 -3.54
N GLN A 373 -13.44 -14.50 -3.43
CA GLN A 373 -13.58 -15.39 -4.58
C GLN A 373 -14.58 -14.80 -5.59
N ILE A 374 -14.17 -14.70 -6.85
CA ILE A 374 -15.01 -14.16 -7.93
C ILE A 374 -15.75 -15.30 -8.64
N GLY A 375 -17.07 -15.16 -8.80
CA GLY A 375 -17.92 -16.10 -9.51
C GLY A 375 -19.40 -15.75 -9.44
N SER A 376 -20.19 -16.12 -10.46
CA SER A 376 -21.63 -15.94 -10.50
C SER A 376 -22.42 -17.08 -9.82
N SER A 377 -22.80 -16.91 -8.55
CA SER A 377 -24.21 -16.88 -8.13
C SER A 377 -24.36 -16.92 -6.61
N LEU A 378 -25.10 -15.95 -6.06
CA LEU A 378 -26.06 -16.18 -4.96
C LEU A 378 -27.42 -16.49 -5.59
#